data_AF-A0A385SGU2-F1
#
_entry.id   AF-A0A385SGU2-F1
#
_cell.length_a   1.000
_cell.length_b   1.000
_cell.length_c   1.000
_cell.angle_alpha   90.00
_cell.angle_beta   90.00
_cell.angle_gamma   90.00
#
_symmetry.space_group_name_H-M   'P 1'
#
loop_
_entity.id
_entity.type
_entity.pdbx_description
1 polymer ?
#
loop_
_entity_poly.entity_id
_entity_poly.type
_entity_poly.pdbx_seq_one_letter_code
_entity_poly.pdbx_strand_id
1 'polypeptide(L)'
;MKHLERLSIVGLIAGVYQANATSNMRLGVHIVMIILPVWFLLITFYLLMGPFYLNALSPNAIFKKSTYDQISAWRMTGAYLACMTIAFMLLSMLRIFWHEGGRQWLLASALVALLILVTTTIQYLRKKDTFYLGIAVRMALLVVTTYVILRR
;
A
#
# COMPACT_ATOMS: atom_id res chain seq x y z
N MET A 1 46.78 0.43 38.97
CA MET A 1 45.56 -0.40 39.00
C MET A 1 44.30 0.33 38.51
N LYS A 2 43.91 1.49 39.04
CA LYS A 2 42.68 2.22 38.62
C LYS A 2 42.54 2.55 37.12
N HIS A 3 43.66 2.65 36.38
CA HIS A 3 43.64 2.95 34.94
C HIS A 3 43.28 1.74 34.06
N LEU A 4 43.60 0.53 34.50
CA LEU A 4 43.30 -0.72 33.80
C LEU A 4 41.81 -1.10 33.92
N GLU A 5 41.20 -0.85 35.08
CA GLU A 5 39.75 -1.03 35.28
C GLU A 5 38.91 -0.03 34.44
N ARG A 6 39.40 1.20 34.25
CA ARG A 6 38.70 2.16 33.36
C ARG A 6 38.73 1.74 31.89
N LEU A 7 39.83 1.13 31.44
CA LEU A 7 39.93 0.63 30.06
C LEU A 7 39.02 -0.58 29.81
N SER A 8 38.84 -1.47 30.79
CA SER A 8 37.92 -2.62 30.64
C SER A 8 36.46 -2.20 30.59
N ILE A 9 36.05 -1.20 31.40
CA ILE A 9 34.68 -0.66 31.41
C ILE A 9 34.37 0.06 30.09
N VAL A 10 35.30 0.87 29.57
CA VAL A 10 35.11 1.55 28.27
C VAL A 10 35.03 0.55 27.12
N GLY A 11 35.86 -0.50 27.12
CA GLY A 11 35.80 -1.59 26.14
C GLY A 11 34.47 -2.37 26.19
N LEU A 12 33.94 -2.62 27.40
CA LEU A 12 32.65 -3.27 27.59
C LEU A 12 31.48 -2.40 27.06
N ILE A 13 31.49 -1.10 27.34
CA ILE A 13 30.45 -0.16 26.87
C ILE A 13 30.49 -0.04 25.33
N ALA A 14 31.69 0.07 24.74
CA ALA A 14 31.85 0.09 23.29
C ALA A 14 31.38 -1.22 22.65
N GLY A 15 31.71 -2.37 23.25
CA GLY A 15 31.26 -3.68 22.79
C GLY A 15 29.73 -3.86 22.84
N VAL A 16 29.08 -3.43 23.93
CA VAL A 16 27.61 -3.45 24.06
C VAL A 16 26.95 -2.50 23.04
N TYR A 17 27.52 -1.32 22.82
CA TYR A 17 27.01 -0.38 21.82
C TYR A 17 27.13 -0.94 20.40
N GLN A 18 28.26 -1.55 20.06
CA GLN A 18 28.52 -2.13 18.74
C GLN A 18 27.71 -3.41 18.50
N ALA A 19 27.48 -4.21 19.53
CA ALA A 19 26.55 -5.35 19.48
C ALA A 19 25.09 -4.91 19.27
N ASN A 20 24.64 -3.87 19.98
CA ASN A 20 23.30 -3.28 19.76
C ASN A 20 23.16 -2.64 18.38
N ALA A 21 24.21 -1.97 17.88
CA ALA A 21 24.18 -1.38 16.55
C ALA A 21 24.09 -2.46 15.45
N THR A 22 24.81 -3.57 15.60
CA THR A 22 24.77 -4.69 14.65
C THR A 22 23.48 -5.49 14.72
N SER A 23 22.89 -5.70 15.91
CA SER A 23 21.57 -6.33 16.05
C SER A 23 20.45 -5.47 15.46
N ASN A 24 20.47 -4.15 15.70
CA ASN A 24 19.50 -3.21 15.14
C ASN A 24 19.63 -3.09 13.61
N MET A 25 20.86 -3.09 13.08
CA MET A 25 21.09 -3.12 11.63
C MET A 25 20.57 -4.43 10.99
N ARG A 26 20.82 -5.58 11.61
CA ARG A 26 20.29 -6.87 11.11
C ARG A 26 18.77 -6.89 11.11
N LEU A 27 18.13 -6.43 12.19
CA LEU A 27 16.67 -6.37 12.29
C LEU A 27 16.07 -5.44 11.23
N GLY A 28 16.69 -4.26 11.02
CA GLY A 28 16.28 -3.32 9.97
C GLY A 28 16.36 -3.91 8.57
N VAL A 29 17.43 -4.66 8.26
CA VAL A 29 17.60 -5.34 6.97
C VAL A 29 16.52 -6.41 6.76
N HIS A 30 16.23 -7.24 7.79
CA HIS A 30 15.16 -8.24 7.69
C HIS A 30 13.78 -7.62 7.46
N ILE A 31 13.47 -6.51 8.13
CA ILE A 31 12.21 -5.79 7.95
C ILE A 31 12.09 -5.28 6.51
N VAL A 32 13.13 -4.66 5.95
CA VAL A 32 13.13 -4.17 4.57
C VAL A 32 12.99 -5.33 3.57
N MET A 33 13.68 -6.46 3.80
CA MET A 33 13.59 -7.64 2.94
C MET A 33 12.19 -8.27 2.89
N ILE A 34 11.36 -8.08 3.92
CA ILE A 34 9.98 -8.60 3.96
C ILE A 34 8.99 -7.57 3.43
N ILE A 35 9.11 -6.32 3.86
CA ILE A 35 8.15 -5.27 3.51
C ILE A 35 8.16 -4.99 2.01
N LEU A 36 9.34 -4.94 1.39
CA LEU A 36 9.46 -4.55 -0.01
C LEU A 36 8.80 -5.54 -0.98
N PRO A 37 9.04 -6.87 -0.87
CA PRO A 37 8.34 -7.85 -1.71
C PRO A 37 6.84 -7.88 -1.45
N VAL A 38 6.39 -7.74 -0.21
CA VAL A 38 4.96 -7.70 0.13
C VAL A 38 4.29 -6.49 -0.52
N TRP A 39 4.94 -5.33 -0.49
CA TRP A 39 4.43 -4.12 -1.13
C TRP A 39 4.35 -4.26 -2.65
N PHE A 40 5.39 -4.83 -3.25
CA PHE A 40 5.42 -5.09 -4.69
C PHE A 40 4.33 -6.08 -5.11
N LEU A 41 4.17 -7.19 -4.36
CA LEU A 41 3.11 -8.16 -4.59
C LEU A 41 1.73 -7.51 -4.51
N LEU A 42 1.51 -6.60 -3.55
CA LEU A 42 0.25 -5.88 -3.42
C LEU A 42 -0.03 -4.98 -4.62
N ILE A 43 0.97 -4.27 -5.13
CA ILE A 43 0.84 -3.43 -6.33
C ILE A 43 0.47 -4.30 -7.54
N THR A 44 1.21 -5.38 -7.77
CA THR A 44 0.96 -6.30 -8.89
C THR A 44 -0.41 -6.97 -8.77
N PHE A 45 -0.81 -7.34 -7.55
CA PHE A 45 -2.13 -7.88 -7.28
C PHE A 45 -3.23 -6.91 -7.72
N TYR A 46 -3.16 -5.64 -7.32
CA TYR A 46 -4.18 -4.66 -7.73
C TYR A 46 -4.17 -4.42 -9.24
N LEU A 47 -3.02 -4.38 -9.90
CA LEU A 47 -2.94 -4.18 -11.36
C LEU A 47 -3.52 -5.35 -12.16
N LEU A 48 -3.24 -6.59 -11.76
CA LEU A 48 -3.60 -7.77 -12.54
C LEU A 48 -4.91 -8.42 -12.09
N MET A 49 -5.06 -8.64 -10.78
CA MET A 49 -6.14 -9.42 -10.20
C MET A 49 -7.19 -8.57 -9.47
N GLY A 50 -6.85 -7.33 -9.13
CA GLY A 50 -7.70 -6.41 -8.38
C GLY A 50 -9.11 -6.24 -8.97
N PRO A 51 -9.30 -5.99 -10.28
CA PRO A 51 -10.62 -5.78 -10.85
C PRO A 51 -11.53 -7.00 -10.71
N PHE A 52 -10.97 -8.20 -10.83
CA PHE A 52 -11.70 -9.46 -10.65
C PHE A 52 -12.02 -9.70 -9.17
N TYR A 53 -11.06 -9.41 -8.29
CA TYR A 53 -11.26 -9.49 -6.84
C TYR A 53 -12.37 -8.55 -6.35
N LEU A 54 -12.40 -7.30 -6.82
CA LEU A 54 -13.47 -6.35 -6.48
C LEU A 54 -14.83 -6.80 -6.98
N ASN A 55 -14.89 -7.53 -8.09
CA ASN A 55 -16.11 -8.12 -8.62
C ASN A 55 -16.47 -9.48 -8.00
N ALA A 56 -15.76 -9.92 -6.96
CA ALA A 56 -15.95 -11.22 -6.30
C ALA A 56 -15.90 -12.41 -7.28
N LEU A 57 -15.08 -12.31 -8.33
CA LEU A 57 -14.91 -13.37 -9.30
C LEU A 57 -13.86 -14.38 -8.81
N SER A 58 -14.22 -15.66 -8.82
CA SER A 58 -13.25 -16.74 -8.57
C SER A 58 -12.26 -16.86 -9.73
N PRO A 59 -11.00 -17.29 -9.48
CA PRO A 59 -10.01 -17.46 -10.55
C PRO A 59 -10.50 -18.32 -11.71
N ASN A 60 -11.25 -19.40 -11.42
CA ASN A 60 -11.83 -20.29 -12.42
C ASN A 60 -12.93 -19.63 -13.27
N ALA A 61 -13.56 -18.57 -12.75
CA ALA A 61 -14.63 -17.84 -13.44
C ALA A 61 -14.08 -16.76 -14.38
N ILE A 62 -12.85 -16.26 -14.16
CA ILE A 62 -12.23 -15.20 -14.97
C ILE A 62 -12.14 -15.60 -16.46
N PHE A 63 -11.90 -16.87 -16.74
CA PHE A 63 -11.73 -17.37 -18.11
C PHE A 63 -13.04 -17.77 -18.80
N LYS A 64 -14.19 -17.66 -18.12
CA LYS A 64 -15.49 -18.04 -18.66
C LYS A 64 -16.25 -16.82 -19.16
N LYS A 65 -16.67 -16.84 -20.43
CA LYS A 65 -17.46 -15.75 -21.03
C LYS A 65 -18.76 -15.47 -20.25
N SER A 66 -19.45 -16.52 -19.82
CA SER A 66 -20.72 -16.42 -19.09
C SER A 66 -20.62 -15.66 -17.76
N THR A 67 -19.43 -15.59 -17.16
CA THR A 67 -19.19 -14.80 -15.94
C THR A 67 -19.40 -13.30 -16.18
N TYR A 68 -19.12 -12.82 -17.38
CA TYR A 68 -19.17 -11.39 -17.71
C TYR A 68 -20.58 -10.92 -18.09
N ASP A 69 -21.50 -11.83 -18.41
CA ASP A 69 -22.88 -11.48 -18.77
C ASP A 69 -23.63 -10.80 -17.61
N GLN A 70 -23.21 -11.07 -16.37
CA GLN A 70 -23.80 -10.47 -15.15
C GLN A 70 -23.12 -9.17 -14.73
N ILE A 71 -22.04 -8.76 -15.39
CA ILE A 71 -21.25 -7.57 -15.03
C ILE A 71 -21.37 -6.51 -16.11
N SER A 72 -21.98 -5.38 -15.76
CA SER A 72 -22.00 -4.23 -16.68
C SER A 72 -20.59 -3.75 -17.01
N ALA A 73 -20.37 -3.37 -18.27
CA ALA A 73 -19.09 -2.80 -18.73
C ALA A 73 -18.62 -1.63 -17.85
N TRP A 74 -19.55 -0.76 -17.44
CA TRP A 74 -19.25 0.37 -16.54
C TRP A 74 -18.73 -0.06 -15.16
N ARG A 75 -19.26 -1.15 -14.60
CA ARG A 75 -18.79 -1.71 -13.33
C ARG A 75 -17.37 -2.26 -13.47
N MET A 76 -17.10 -2.95 -14.58
CA MET A 76 -15.75 -3.46 -14.87
C MET A 76 -14.75 -2.32 -15.05
N THR A 77 -15.06 -1.32 -15.89
CA THR A 77 -14.22 -0.13 -16.09
C THR A 77 -13.96 0.61 -14.78
N GLY A 78 -14.99 0.78 -13.95
CA GLY A 78 -14.84 1.39 -12.62
C GLY A 78 -13.92 0.59 -11.70
N ALA A 79 -13.99 -0.75 -11.74
CA ALA A 79 -13.08 -1.62 -10.98
C ALA A 79 -11.62 -1.49 -11.46
N TYR A 80 -11.39 -1.43 -12.77
CA TYR A 80 -10.05 -1.19 -13.33
C TYR A 80 -9.49 0.15 -12.91
N LEU A 81 -10.26 1.24 -13.05
CA LEU A 81 -9.83 2.57 -12.64
C LEU A 81 -9.51 2.63 -11.14
N ALA A 82 -10.38 2.07 -10.29
CA ALA A 82 -10.13 2.00 -8.86
C ALA A 82 -8.84 1.23 -8.52
N CYS A 83 -8.65 0.05 -9.12
CA CYS A 83 -7.47 -0.77 -8.88
C CYS A 83 -6.18 -0.11 -9.38
N MET A 84 -6.21 0.53 -10.55
CA MET A 84 -5.07 1.31 -11.04
C MET A 84 -4.74 2.44 -10.07
N THR A 85 -5.73 3.20 -9.60
CA THR A 85 -5.51 4.27 -8.62
C THR A 85 -4.91 3.73 -7.32
N ILE A 86 -5.40 2.60 -6.80
CA ILE A 86 -4.82 1.96 -5.60
C ILE A 86 -3.35 1.60 -5.85
N ALA A 87 -3.05 0.94 -6.98
CA ALA A 87 -1.69 0.55 -7.33
C ALA A 87 -0.75 1.77 -7.45
N PHE A 88 -1.22 2.85 -8.09
CA PHE A 88 -0.45 4.09 -8.22
C PHE A 88 -0.24 4.79 -6.87
N MET A 89 -1.23 4.78 -5.97
CA MET A 89 -1.05 5.31 -4.61
C MET A 89 0.02 4.50 -3.85
N LEU A 90 -0.07 3.17 -3.88
CA LEU A 90 0.90 2.28 -3.24
C LEU A 90 2.32 2.50 -3.79
N LEU A 91 2.45 2.64 -5.11
CA LEU A 91 3.73 2.94 -5.76
C LEU A 91 4.27 4.32 -5.37
N SER A 92 3.39 5.33 -5.28
CA SER A 92 3.77 6.68 -4.88
C SER A 92 4.24 6.74 -3.42
N MET A 93 3.59 5.98 -2.53
CA MET A 93 4.04 5.81 -1.14
C MET A 93 5.44 5.21 -1.07
N LEU A 94 5.75 4.19 -1.89
CA LEU A 94 7.09 3.63 -1.98
C LEU A 94 8.12 4.66 -2.48
N ARG A 95 7.75 5.46 -3.49
CA ARG A 95 8.64 6.48 -4.07
C ARG A 95 8.99 7.62 -3.12
N ILE A 96 8.18 7.92 -2.11
CA ILE A 96 8.51 8.93 -1.10
C ILE A 96 9.84 8.62 -0.40
N PHE A 97 10.16 7.34 -0.21
CA PHE A 97 11.39 6.92 0.45
C PHE A 97 12.63 6.93 -0.46
N TRP A 98 12.46 7.04 -1.78
CA TRP A 98 13.55 6.89 -2.75
C TRP A 98 13.77 8.07 -3.69
N HIS A 99 12.78 8.96 -3.89
CA HIS A 99 12.89 10.02 -4.89
C HIS A 99 12.19 11.31 -4.43
N GLU A 100 12.85 12.46 -4.63
CA GLU A 100 12.37 13.79 -4.24
C GLU A 100 11.00 14.20 -4.85
N GLY A 101 10.52 13.50 -5.89
CA GLY A 101 9.22 13.73 -6.51
C GLY A 101 8.07 12.90 -5.92
N GLY A 102 8.34 11.95 -5.02
CA GLY A 102 7.33 11.00 -4.52
C GLY A 102 6.10 11.67 -3.89
N ARG A 103 6.28 12.82 -3.22
CA ARG A 103 5.19 13.59 -2.62
C ARG A 103 4.19 14.13 -3.66
N GLN A 104 4.67 14.61 -4.81
CA GLN A 104 3.80 15.14 -5.88
C GLN A 104 2.96 14.02 -6.51
N TRP A 105 3.57 12.86 -6.74
CA TRP A 105 2.87 11.67 -7.26
C TRP A 105 1.83 11.13 -6.27
N LEU A 106 2.16 11.15 -4.97
CA LEU A 106 1.21 10.74 -3.94
C LEU A 106 0.01 11.69 -3.85
N LEU A 107 0.25 13.00 -3.92
CA LEU A 107 -0.83 14.00 -3.97
C LEU A 107 -1.70 13.84 -5.21
N ALA A 108 -1.10 13.68 -6.39
CA ALA A 108 -1.83 13.48 -7.64
C ALA A 108 -2.72 12.24 -7.59
N SER A 109 -2.17 11.10 -7.12
CA SER A 109 -2.93 9.87 -6.98
C SER A 109 -4.02 9.96 -5.89
N ALA A 110 -3.77 10.69 -4.80
CA ALA A 110 -4.78 10.95 -3.76
C ALA A 110 -5.95 11.81 -4.27
N LEU A 111 -5.70 12.80 -5.13
CA LEU A 111 -6.76 13.58 -5.78
C LEU A 111 -7.65 12.70 -6.65
N VAL A 112 -7.06 11.81 -7.44
CA VAL A 112 -7.83 10.82 -8.24
C VAL A 112 -8.63 9.89 -7.32
N ALA A 113 -8.01 9.41 -6.23
CA ALA A 113 -8.70 8.57 -5.25
C ALA A 113 -9.88 9.26 -4.57
N LEU A 114 -9.79 10.57 -4.30
CA LEU A 114 -10.91 11.37 -3.80
C LEU A 114 -12.06 11.46 -4.79
N LEU A 115 -11.78 11.65 -6.09
CA LEU A 115 -12.80 11.62 -7.13
C LEU A 115 -13.49 10.25 -7.20
N ILE A 116 -12.73 9.17 -7.12
CA ILE A 116 -13.28 7.82 -7.09
C ILE A 116 -14.10 7.60 -5.81
N LEU A 117 -13.64 8.08 -4.66
CA LEU A 117 -14.37 7.99 -3.38
C LEU A 117 -15.73 8.68 -3.47
N VAL A 118 -15.79 9.90 -4.00
CA VAL A 118 -17.04 10.66 -4.16
C VAL A 118 -17.99 9.92 -5.13
N THR A 119 -17.49 9.54 -6.31
CA THR A 119 -18.31 8.87 -7.32
C THR A 119 -18.84 7.52 -6.85
N THR A 120 -18.01 6.71 -6.18
CA THR A 120 -18.43 5.41 -5.62
C THR A 120 -19.40 5.58 -4.46
N THR A 121 -19.23 6.60 -3.61
CA THR A 121 -20.19 6.92 -2.55
C THR A 121 -21.55 7.30 -3.13
N ILE A 122 -21.59 8.15 -4.16
CA ILE A 122 -22.84 8.51 -4.86
C ILE A 122 -23.50 7.26 -5.46
N GLN A 123 -22.73 6.40 -6.13
CA GLN A 123 -23.26 5.17 -6.71
C GLN A 123 -23.77 4.18 -5.65
N TYR A 124 -23.09 4.10 -4.50
CA TYR A 124 -23.55 3.31 -3.36
C TYR A 124 -24.87 3.85 -2.81
N LEU A 125 -25.00 5.17 -2.65
CA LEU A 125 -26.25 5.77 -2.17
C LEU A 125 -27.43 5.50 -3.13
N ARG A 126 -27.17 5.48 -4.45
CA ARG A 126 -28.19 5.21 -5.49
C ARG A 126 -28.58 3.74 -5.60
N LYS A 127 -27.59 2.83 -5.65
CA LYS A 127 -27.81 1.41 -5.97
C LYS A 127 -27.81 0.50 -4.75
N LYS A 128 -27.29 0.97 -3.61
CA LYS A 128 -27.06 0.19 -2.37
C LYS A 128 -26.23 -1.09 -2.57
N ASP A 129 -25.47 -1.16 -3.66
CA ASP A 129 -24.63 -2.31 -4.00
C ASP A 129 -23.31 -2.26 -3.21
N THR A 130 -23.04 -3.35 -2.47
CA THR A 130 -21.84 -3.54 -1.64
C THR A 130 -20.52 -3.41 -2.41
N PHE A 131 -20.55 -3.61 -3.74
CA PHE A 131 -19.40 -3.35 -4.61
C PHE A 131 -18.85 -1.93 -4.45
N TYR A 132 -19.73 -0.93 -4.52
CA TYR A 132 -19.32 0.48 -4.44
C TYR A 132 -18.86 0.86 -3.03
N LEU A 133 -19.52 0.30 -2.00
CA LEU A 133 -19.09 0.47 -0.61
C LEU A 133 -17.67 -0.08 -0.40
N GLY A 134 -17.38 -1.26 -0.95
CA GLY A 134 -16.07 -1.88 -0.85
C GLY A 134 -14.96 -1.03 -1.46
N ILE A 135 -15.20 -0.39 -2.61
CA ILE A 135 -14.25 0.52 -3.23
C ILE A 135 -14.10 1.80 -2.39
N ALA A 136 -15.22 2.41 -1.97
CA ALA A 136 -15.21 3.62 -1.17
C ALA A 136 -14.41 3.46 0.13
N VAL A 137 -14.62 2.37 0.88
CA VAL A 137 -13.87 2.11 2.12
C VAL A 137 -12.36 2.01 1.86
N ARG A 138 -11.94 1.30 0.80
CA ARG A 138 -10.52 1.16 0.45
C ARG A 138 -9.89 2.50 0.06
N MET A 139 -10.60 3.30 -0.73
CA MET A 139 -10.14 4.66 -1.10
C MET A 139 -10.04 5.56 0.13
N ALA A 140 -11.03 5.54 1.01
CA ALA A 140 -11.00 6.33 2.24
C ALA A 140 -9.80 5.97 3.12
N LEU A 141 -9.53 4.67 3.32
CA LEU A 141 -8.36 4.20 4.08
C LEU A 141 -7.05 4.69 3.47
N LEU A 142 -6.89 4.60 2.15
CA LEU A 142 -5.68 5.05 1.47
C LEU A 142 -5.51 6.56 1.52
N VAL A 143 -6.59 7.34 1.35
CA VAL A 143 -6.54 8.81 1.46
C VAL A 143 -6.17 9.24 2.87
N VAL A 144 -6.76 8.63 3.91
CA VAL A 144 -6.40 8.91 5.31
C VAL A 144 -4.95 8.53 5.58
N THR A 145 -4.49 7.38 5.07
CA THR A 145 -3.09 6.95 5.21
C THR A 145 -2.14 7.94 4.54
N THR A 146 -2.46 8.39 3.32
CA THR A 146 -1.71 9.43 2.62
C THR A 146 -1.63 10.71 3.43
N TYR A 147 -2.75 11.17 4.00
CA TYR A 147 -2.77 12.35 4.85
C TYR A 147 -1.83 12.22 6.07
N VAL A 148 -1.85 11.07 6.74
CA VAL A 148 -0.95 10.79 7.88
C VAL A 148 0.52 10.78 7.45
N ILE A 149 0.85 10.21 6.29
CA ILE A 149 2.22 10.18 5.75
C ILE A 149 2.69 11.59 5.39
N LEU A 150 1.85 12.38 4.72
CA LEU A 150 2.22 13.74 4.28
C LEU A 150 2.35 14.74 5.41
N ARG A 151 1.69 14.50 6.55
CA ARG A 151 1.82 15.33 7.76
C ARG A 151 3.17 15.15 8.46
N ARG A 152 3.89 14.05 8.21
CA ARG A 152 5.24 13.79 8.74
C ARG A 152 6.31 14.44 7.85
#